data_AF-M1T205-F1
#
_entry.id   AF-M1T205-F1
#
_cell.length_a   1.000
_cell.length_b   1.000
_cell.length_c   1.000
_cell.angle_alpha   90.00
_cell.angle_beta   90.00
_cell.angle_gamma   90.00
#
_symmetry.space_group_name_H-M   'P 1'
#
loop_
_entity.id
_entity.type
_entity.pdbx_description
1 polymer ?
#
loop_
_entity_poly.entity_id
_entity_poly.type
_entity_poly.pdbx_seq_one_letter_code
_entity_poly.pdbx_strand_id
1 'polypeptide(L)'
;QSIQPLIDQDYMKVKAALYDLGEVGMNLMDDSQTLNDMQREYFAGKVDYSAVERARNELNKTKNKLFLKLIKYIWATNEFEPTINYQTADPHKLYKTMDDLENYKDSIDDMHADLLNAMSQPTVVGA
;
A
#
# COMPACT_ATOMS: atom_id res chain seq x y z
N GLN A 1 -17.19 -10.49 -22.85
CA GLN A 1 -17.68 -10.02 -21.53
C GLN A 1 -16.57 -9.18 -20.93
N SER A 2 -16.85 -7.94 -20.50
CA SER A 2 -15.81 -6.97 -20.15
C SER A 2 -15.15 -7.32 -18.82
N ILE A 3 -13.84 -7.50 -18.87
CA ILE A 3 -12.96 -7.85 -17.75
C ILE A 3 -12.51 -6.57 -16.97
N GLN A 4 -12.59 -5.41 -17.61
CA GLN A 4 -12.24 -4.08 -17.09
C GLN A 4 -12.77 -3.71 -15.68
N PRO A 5 -14.04 -4.02 -15.30
CA PRO A 5 -14.58 -3.57 -14.01
C PRO A 5 -13.90 -4.18 -12.78
N LEU A 6 -13.25 -5.34 -12.93
CA LEU A 6 -12.58 -6.05 -11.83
C LEU A 6 -11.21 -5.44 -11.50
N ILE A 7 -10.46 -4.98 -12.51
CA ILE A 7 -9.17 -4.29 -12.31
C ILE A 7 -9.39 -2.99 -11.54
N ASP A 8 -10.38 -2.20 -11.94
CA ASP A 8 -10.67 -0.91 -11.32
C ASP A 8 -11.08 -1.08 -9.86
N GLN A 9 -11.84 -2.13 -9.54
CA GLN A 9 -12.26 -2.42 -8.17
C GLN A 9 -11.07 -2.82 -7.28
N ASP A 10 -10.20 -3.72 -7.74
CA ASP A 10 -9.05 -4.18 -6.95
C ASP A 10 -7.96 -3.09 -6.83
N TYR A 11 -7.76 -2.30 -7.89
CA TYR A 11 -6.91 -1.11 -7.83
C TYR A 11 -7.40 -0.09 -6.79
N MET A 12 -8.71 0.15 -6.71
CA MET A 12 -9.29 1.04 -5.69
C MET A 12 -9.11 0.49 -4.27
N LYS A 13 -9.12 -0.84 -4.06
CA LYS A 13 -8.81 -1.45 -2.76
C LYS A 13 -7.36 -1.23 -2.37
N VAL A 14 -6.40 -1.43 -3.29
CA VAL A 14 -4.97 -1.18 -3.05
C VAL A 14 -4.76 0.29 -2.71
N LYS A 15 -5.34 1.21 -3.49
CA LYS A 15 -5.24 2.65 -3.27
C LYS A 15 -5.81 3.06 -1.90
N ALA A 16 -6.98 2.54 -1.54
CA ALA A 16 -7.58 2.79 -0.23
C ALA A 16 -6.72 2.27 0.91
N ALA A 17 -6.18 1.06 0.80
CA ALA A 17 -5.28 0.49 1.80
C ALA A 17 -3.98 1.30 1.96
N LEU A 18 -3.46 1.86 0.86
CA LEU A 18 -2.28 2.72 0.88
C LEU A 18 -2.55 4.07 1.58
N TYR A 19 -3.70 4.71 1.33
CA TYR A 19 -4.08 5.93 2.06
C TYR A 19 -4.24 5.68 3.55
N ASP A 20 -4.91 4.60 3.93
CA ASP A 20 -5.05 4.18 5.33
C ASP A 20 -3.68 3.96 6.00
N LEU A 21 -2.72 3.38 5.25
CA LEU A 21 -1.36 3.18 5.74
C LEU A 21 -0.63 4.51 5.94
N GLY A 22 -0.79 5.44 4.99
CA GLY A 22 -0.23 6.80 5.06
C GLY A 22 -0.76 7.59 6.26
N GLU A 23 -2.07 7.56 6.50
CA GLU A 23 -2.71 8.20 7.66
C GLU A 23 -2.15 7.67 8.99
N VAL A 24 -2.06 6.34 9.13
CA VAL A 24 -1.49 5.74 10.34
C VAL A 24 0.00 6.02 10.48
N GLY A 25 0.72 6.18 9.36
CA GLY A 25 2.10 6.64 9.35
C GLY A 25 2.28 8.05 9.93
N MET A 26 1.39 8.99 9.58
CA MET A 26 1.39 10.35 10.18
C MET A 26 1.08 10.30 11.67
N ASN A 27 0.06 9.55 12.07
CA ASN A 27 -0.28 9.37 13.49
C ASN A 27 0.90 8.78 14.30
N LEU A 28 1.69 7.88 13.70
CA LEU A 28 2.87 7.32 14.35
C LEU A 28 3.93 8.40 14.62
N MET A 29 4.13 9.32 13.67
CA MET A 29 5.07 10.44 13.84
C MET A 29 4.61 11.36 14.98
N ASP A 30 3.32 11.72 15.00
CA ASP A 30 2.74 12.59 16.02
C ASP A 30 2.80 11.97 17.42
N ASP A 31 2.45 10.70 17.56
CA ASP A 31 2.53 9.99 18.84
C ASP A 31 3.99 9.82 19.30
N SER A 32 4.92 9.63 18.36
CA SER A 32 6.35 9.56 18.67
C SER A 32 6.89 10.89 19.17
N GLN A 33 6.44 12.00 18.55
CA GLN A 33 6.80 13.33 19.01
C GLN A 33 6.21 13.61 20.40
N THR A 34 4.93 13.27 20.60
CA THR A 34 4.26 13.41 21.90
C THR A 34 5.01 12.65 23.00
N LEU A 35 5.45 11.42 22.75
CA LEU A 35 6.25 10.67 23.71
C LEU A 35 7.58 11.38 24.05
N ASN A 36 8.29 11.88 23.03
CA ASN A 36 9.54 12.62 23.24
C ASN A 36 9.32 13.89 24.06
N ASP A 37 8.23 14.62 23.81
CA ASP A 37 7.89 15.83 24.55
C ASP A 37 7.55 15.50 26.02
N MET A 38 6.74 14.47 26.28
CA MET A 38 6.44 14.02 27.64
C MET A 38 7.69 13.55 28.39
N GLN A 39 8.63 12.87 27.71
CA GLN A 39 9.91 12.48 28.32
C GLN A 39 10.75 13.70 28.70
N ARG A 40 10.85 14.70 27.81
CA ARG A 40 11.56 15.96 28.09
C ARG A 40 10.94 16.72 29.25
N GLU A 41 9.61 16.81 29.28
CA GLU A 41 8.88 17.48 30.36
C GLU A 41 9.03 16.74 31.69
N TYR A 42 9.05 15.41 31.68
CA TYR A 42 9.30 14.60 32.88
C TYR A 42 10.70 14.86 33.44
N PHE A 43 11.74 14.86 32.59
CA PHE A 43 13.09 15.20 33.04
C PHE A 43 13.23 16.64 33.52
N ALA A 44 12.39 17.55 33.04
CA ALA A 44 12.29 18.92 33.53
C ALA A 44 11.42 19.07 34.80
N GLY A 45 10.84 17.98 35.32
CA GLY A 45 9.96 17.98 36.49
C GLY A 45 8.60 18.65 36.26
N LYS A 46 8.16 18.80 35.00
CA LYS A 46 6.91 19.47 34.62
C LYS A 46 5.71 18.55 34.59
N VAL A 47 5.94 17.26 34.35
CA VAL A 47 4.89 16.22 34.31
C VAL A 47 5.33 15.00 35.10
N ASP A 48 4.36 14.22 35.58
CA ASP A 48 4.61 12.95 36.23
C ASP A 48 4.93 11.84 35.22
N TYR A 49 5.61 10.79 35.68
CA TYR A 49 5.92 9.61 34.87
C TYR A 49 4.67 8.96 34.25
N SER A 50 3.50 9.11 34.89
CA SER A 50 2.22 8.62 34.36
C SER A 50 1.82 9.26 33.01
N ALA A 51 2.28 10.48 32.72
CA ALA A 51 2.08 11.11 31.42
C ALA A 51 2.92 10.43 30.32
N VAL A 52 4.16 10.06 30.65
CA VAL A 52 5.06 9.31 29.76
C VAL A 52 4.50 7.93 29.46
N GLU A 53 4.00 7.21 30.48
CA GLU A 53 3.35 5.91 30.31
C GLU A 53 2.13 5.99 29.39
N ARG A 54 1.29 7.03 29.54
CA ARG A 54 0.14 7.24 28.64
C ARG A 54 0.57 7.49 27.19
N ALA A 55 1.52 8.39 26.96
CA ALA A 55 2.04 8.66 25.62
C ALA A 55 2.67 7.41 24.98
N ARG A 56 3.41 6.61 25.76
CA ARG A 56 3.98 5.33 25.31
C ARG A 56 2.88 4.34 24.92
N ASN A 57 1.79 4.26 25.69
CA ASN A 57 0.68 3.37 25.40
C ASN A 57 -0.07 3.78 24.12
N GLU A 58 -0.29 5.08 23.89
CA GLU A 58 -0.88 5.55 22.63
C GLU A 58 0.04 5.23 21.43
N LEU A 59 1.34 5.50 21.54
CA LEU A 59 2.31 5.12 20.50
C LEU A 59 2.28 3.62 20.19
N ASN A 60 2.17 2.77 21.20
CA ASN A 60 2.07 1.32 21.01
C ASN A 60 0.77 0.91 20.31
N LYS A 61 -0.36 1.57 20.63
CA LYS A 61 -1.63 1.34 19.90
C LYS A 61 -1.48 1.71 18.43
N THR A 62 -0.83 2.82 18.13
CA THR A 62 -0.60 3.27 16.75
C THR A 62 0.36 2.34 15.99
N LYS A 63 1.42 1.83 16.63
CA LYS A 63 2.26 0.76 16.06
C LYS A 63 1.47 -0.49 15.71
N ASN A 64 0.58 -0.94 16.59
CA ASN A 64 -0.26 -2.10 16.33
C ASN A 64 -1.23 -1.85 15.15
N LYS A 65 -1.82 -0.65 15.08
CA LYS A 65 -2.64 -0.24 13.93
C LYS A 65 -1.83 -0.23 12.64
N LEU A 66 -0.59 0.28 12.67
CA LEU A 66 0.29 0.32 11.49
C LEU A 66 0.54 -1.09 10.97
N PHE A 67 0.89 -2.03 11.86
CA PHE A 67 1.11 -3.42 11.49
C PHE A 67 -0.12 -4.05 10.83
N LEU A 68 -1.30 -3.83 11.40
CA LEU A 68 -2.56 -4.32 10.81
C LEU A 68 -2.86 -3.71 9.45
N LYS A 69 -2.60 -2.40 9.25
CA LYS A 69 -2.80 -1.73 7.97
C LYS A 69 -1.78 -2.19 6.92
N LEU A 70 -0.54 -2.44 7.32
CA LEU A 70 0.49 -2.99 6.44
C LEU A 70 0.10 -4.39 5.93
N ILE A 71 -0.37 -5.27 6.82
CA ILE A 71 -0.88 -6.60 6.41
C ILE A 71 -2.05 -6.45 5.43
N LYS A 72 -2.98 -5.52 5.68
CA LYS A 72 -4.11 -5.27 4.77
C LYS A 72 -3.66 -4.76 3.40
N TYR A 73 -2.66 -3.88 3.36
CA TYR A 73 -2.07 -3.41 2.12
C TYR A 73 -1.42 -4.55 1.33
N ILE A 74 -0.57 -5.36 1.98
CA ILE A 74 0.06 -6.54 1.36
C ILE A 74 -1.00 -7.52 0.86
N TRP A 75 -2.07 -7.74 1.63
CA TRP A 75 -3.15 -8.62 1.20
C TRP A 75 -3.89 -8.06 -0.02
N ALA A 76 -4.20 -6.76 -0.04
CA ALA A 76 -4.84 -6.11 -1.19
C ALA A 76 -3.95 -6.13 -2.44
N THR A 77 -2.63 -5.97 -2.31
CA THR A 77 -1.69 -6.08 -3.44
C THR A 77 -1.60 -7.52 -3.96
N ASN A 78 -1.57 -8.50 -3.06
CA ASN A 78 -1.55 -9.92 -3.44
C ASN A 78 -2.85 -10.38 -4.11
N GLU A 79 -4.00 -9.73 -3.83
CA GLU A 79 -5.24 -9.97 -4.56
C GLU A 79 -5.23 -9.30 -5.94
N PHE A 80 -4.55 -8.16 -6.08
CA PHE A 80 -4.47 -7.40 -7.33
C PHE A 80 -3.51 -8.02 -8.37
N GLU A 81 -2.36 -8.56 -7.93
CA GLU A 81 -1.36 -9.17 -8.82
C GLU A 81 -1.92 -10.32 -9.69
N PRO A 82 -2.74 -11.26 -9.16
CA PRO A 82 -3.46 -12.23 -9.97
C PRO A 82 -4.50 -11.59 -10.88
N THR A 83 -5.22 -10.55 -10.44
CA THR A 83 -6.24 -9.89 -11.28
C THR A 83 -5.61 -9.25 -12.52
N ILE A 84 -4.40 -8.68 -12.42
CA ILE A 84 -3.64 -8.25 -13.61
C ILE A 84 -3.12 -9.46 -14.40
N ASN A 85 -2.45 -10.40 -13.74
CA ASN A 85 -1.83 -11.54 -14.44
C ASN A 85 -2.86 -12.42 -15.17
N TYR A 86 -4.04 -12.70 -14.61
CA TYR A 86 -5.08 -13.50 -15.30
C TYR A 86 -5.75 -12.76 -16.47
N GLN A 87 -5.58 -11.45 -16.56
CA GLN A 87 -6.23 -10.61 -17.57
C GLN A 87 -5.25 -10.14 -18.66
N THR A 88 -3.94 -10.19 -18.39
CA THR A 88 -2.87 -9.94 -19.38
C THR A 88 -2.10 -11.20 -19.78
N ALA A 89 -2.27 -12.34 -19.08
CA ALA A 89 -1.56 -13.57 -19.39
C ALA A 89 -2.08 -14.24 -20.68
N ASP A 90 -1.21 -14.28 -21.68
CA ASP A 90 -0.89 -15.55 -22.32
C ASP A 90 -0.69 -16.62 -21.22
N PRO A 91 -1.52 -17.69 -21.17
CA PRO A 91 -1.48 -18.73 -20.13
C PRO A 91 -0.10 -19.38 -19.91
N HIS A 92 0.83 -19.19 -20.83
CA HIS A 92 2.21 -19.65 -20.73
C HIS A 92 3.11 -18.82 -19.80
N LYS A 93 2.71 -17.61 -19.39
CA LYS A 93 3.51 -16.68 -18.55
C LYS A 93 3.13 -16.65 -17.07
N LEU A 94 2.20 -17.49 -16.62
CA LEU A 94 1.92 -17.64 -15.20
C LEU A 94 3.18 -18.12 -14.48
N TYR A 95 3.65 -17.34 -13.49
CA TYR A 95 4.72 -17.72 -12.58
C TYR A 95 4.40 -19.07 -11.95
N LYS A 96 5.27 -20.07 -12.15
CA LYS A 96 5.00 -21.46 -11.72
C LYS A 96 5.73 -21.81 -10.43
N THR A 97 6.79 -21.07 -10.08
CA THR A 97 7.61 -21.33 -8.90
C THR A 97 8.08 -20.05 -8.20
N MET A 98 8.56 -20.20 -6.95
CA MET A 98 9.11 -19.09 -6.14
C MET A 98 10.35 -18.44 -6.78
N ASP A 99 11.14 -19.22 -7.53
CA ASP A 99 12.33 -18.74 -8.24
C ASP A 99 12.00 -17.75 -9.37
N ASP A 100 10.77 -17.83 -9.93
CA ASP A 100 10.33 -16.91 -10.97
C ASP A 100 10.04 -15.50 -10.42
N LEU A 101 9.74 -15.39 -9.11
CA LEU A 101 9.55 -14.12 -8.40
C LEU A 101 10.88 -13.45 -8.06
N GLU A 102 11.90 -14.22 -7.64
CA GLU A 102 13.22 -13.67 -7.29
C GLU A 102 13.98 -13.11 -8.51
N ASN A 103 13.68 -13.62 -9.71
CA ASN A 103 14.29 -13.17 -10.97
C ASN A 103 13.41 -12.19 -11.75
N TYR A 104 12.37 -11.62 -11.13
CA TYR A 104 11.50 -10.64 -11.77
C TYR A 104 12.30 -9.39 -12.16
N LYS A 105 12.60 -9.29 -13.46
CA LYS A 105 13.09 -8.07 -14.07
C LYS A 105 11.88 -7.22 -14.41
N ASP A 106 11.76 -6.12 -13.68
CA ASP A 106 10.68 -5.16 -13.79
C ASP A 106 10.52 -4.70 -15.25
N SER A 107 9.52 -5.23 -15.95
CA SER A 107 9.13 -4.81 -17.29
C SER A 107 8.09 -3.68 -17.24
N ILE A 108 8.11 -2.88 -16.16
CA ILE A 108 7.28 -1.67 -16.02
C ILE A 108 7.50 -0.72 -17.19
N ASP A 109 8.71 -0.63 -17.76
CA ASP A 109 8.99 0.20 -18.93
C ASP A 109 8.21 -0.25 -20.18
N ASP A 110 8.06 -1.57 -20.39
CA ASP A 110 7.35 -2.11 -21.55
C ASP A 110 5.82 -1.99 -21.39
N MET A 111 5.30 -2.21 -20.17
CA MET A 111 3.86 -2.04 -19.90
C MET A 111 3.40 -0.58 -20.00
N HIS A 112 4.25 0.38 -19.60
CA HIS A 112 3.97 1.80 -19.80
C HIS A 112 3.92 2.19 -21.28
N ALA A 113 4.81 1.62 -22.11
CA ALA A 113 4.86 1.89 -23.54
C ALA A 113 3.61 1.37 -24.27
N ASP A 114 3.10 0.19 -23.91
CA ASP A 114 1.91 -0.39 -24.51
C ASP A 114 0.62 0.35 -24.12
N LEU A 115 0.51 0.82 -22.87
CA LEU A 115 -0.61 1.65 -22.41
C LEU A 115 -0.63 3.02 -23.12
N LEU A 116 0.54 3.66 -23.31
CA LEU A 116 0.64 4.91 -24.04
C LEU A 116 0.29 4.74 -25.53
N ASN A 117 0.70 3.64 -26.15
CA ASN A 117 0.34 3.34 -27.54
C ASN A 117 -1.15 3.03 -27.70
N ALA A 118 -1.77 2.31 -26.76
CA ALA A 118 -3.21 2.03 -26.78
C ALA A 118 -4.06 3.29 -26.63
N MET A 119 -3.61 4.27 -25.84
CA MET A 119 -4.25 5.58 -25.69
C MET A 119 -4.04 6.52 -26.88
N SER A 120 -3.07 6.23 -27.76
CA SER A 120 -2.70 7.08 -28.89
C SER A 120 -3.41 6.72 -30.20
N GLN A 121 -4.16 5.61 -30.24
CA GLN A 121 -4.90 5.23 -31.44
C GLN A 121 -6.19 6.06 -31.56
N PRO A 122 -6.44 6.71 -32.71
CA PRO A 122 -7.63 7.54 -32.88
C PRO A 122 -8.87 6.66 -32.87
N THR A 123 -9.86 7.05 -32.06
CA THR A 123 -11.19 6.44 -32.04
C THR A 123 -11.79 6.55 -33.44
N VAL A 124 -11.81 5.45 -34.19
CA VAL A 124 -12.48 5.42 -35.49
C VAL A 124 -13.98 5.56 -35.24
N VAL A 125 -14.48 6.77 -35.44
CA VAL A 125 -15.92 7.03 -35.51
C VAL A 125 -16.39 6.65 -36.92
N GLY A 126 -17.16 5.56 -37.00
CA GLY A 126 -18.19 5.36 -38.02
C GLY A 126 -17.81 4.61 -39.30
N ALA A 127 -18.53 3.52 -39.56
CA ALA A 127 -19.48 3.41 -40.67
C ALA A 127 -20.48 2.28 -40.37
#